data_AF-A0A445BE70-F1
#
_entry.id   AF-A0A445BE70-F1
#
_cell.length_a   1.000
_cell.length_b   1.000
_cell.length_c   1.000
_cell.angle_alpha   90.00
_cell.angle_beta   90.00
_cell.angle_gamma   90.00
#
_symmetry.space_group_name_H-M   'P 1'
#
loop_
_entity.id
_entity.type
_entity.pdbx_description
1 polymer ?
#
loop_
_entity_poly.entity_id
_entity_poly.type
_entity_poly.pdbx_seq_one_letter_code
_entity_poly.pdbx_strand_id
1 'polypeptide(L)'
;MCRKIRGQAKEAAEDMIGRIGMLSWEIWKTRNQTIFQNTNSNPNTTIIRIKILESEIREAMQKKEQLRQIQNRSMSRRSITWRPPPGDWLKANVDVAYNRSTTEGATAVVIRDNSRRLLTGESMRIRVHSRLAAEAEAMRRH
;
A
#
# COMPACT_ATOMS: atom_id res chain seq x y z
N MET A 1 28.51 -12.03 -22.61
CA MET A 1 28.96 -11.50 -21.31
C MET A 1 28.19 -10.24 -20.88
N CYS A 2 28.05 -9.21 -21.73
CA CYS A 2 27.42 -7.93 -21.38
C CYS A 2 25.95 -7.98 -20.92
N ARG A 3 25.12 -8.88 -21.45
CA ARG A 3 23.70 -9.00 -21.04
C ARG A 3 23.53 -9.47 -19.59
N LYS A 4 24.42 -10.33 -19.09
CA LYS A 4 24.36 -10.90 -17.73
C LYS A 4 24.74 -9.85 -16.68
N ILE A 5 25.77 -9.06 -16.98
CA ILE A 5 26.21 -7.92 -16.15
C ILE A 5 25.10 -6.87 -16.06
N ARG A 6 24.43 -6.57 -17.19
CA ARG A 6 23.32 -5.61 -17.23
C ARG A 6 22.09 -6.08 -16.44
N GLY A 7 21.83 -7.39 -16.42
CA GLY A 7 20.75 -7.99 -15.62
C GLY A 7 21.01 -7.88 -14.13
N GLN A 8 22.23 -8.21 -13.67
CA GLN A 8 22.61 -8.13 -12.26
C GLN A 8 22.60 -6.69 -11.73
N ALA A 9 23.08 -5.74 -12.53
CA ALA A 9 23.04 -4.32 -12.16
C ALA A 9 21.59 -3.79 -12.00
N LYS A 10 20.66 -4.29 -12.83
CA LYS A 10 19.24 -3.93 -12.74
C LYS A 10 18.58 -4.49 -11.48
N GLU A 11 18.85 -5.76 -11.16
CA GLU A 11 18.30 -6.41 -9.96
C GLU A 11 18.78 -5.73 -8.67
N ALA A 12 20.07 -5.38 -8.59
CA ALA A 12 20.62 -4.63 -7.46
C ALA A 12 19.98 -3.23 -7.32
N ALA A 13 19.69 -2.56 -8.44
CA ALA A 13 19.01 -1.27 -8.41
C ALA A 13 17.56 -1.39 -7.94
N GLU A 14 16.83 -2.42 -8.37
CA GLU A 14 15.46 -2.70 -7.93
C GLU A 14 15.41 -3.03 -6.42
N ASP A 15 16.35 -3.83 -5.91
CA ASP A 15 16.49 -4.10 -4.47
C ASP A 15 16.73 -2.82 -3.67
N MET A 16 17.67 -1.98 -4.11
CA MET A 16 17.98 -0.70 -3.47
C MET A 16 16.75 0.23 -3.41
N ILE A 17 16.02 0.37 -4.50
CA ILE A 17 14.78 1.17 -4.55
C ILE A 17 13.74 0.62 -3.57
N GLY A 18 13.60 -0.71 -3.50
CA GLY A 18 12.72 -1.36 -2.52
C GLY A 18 13.09 -1.03 -1.07
N ARG A 19 14.39 -1.08 -0.74
CA ARG A 19 14.90 -0.75 0.61
C ARG A 19 14.65 0.71 0.97
N ILE A 20 14.92 1.64 0.04
CA ILE A 20 14.61 3.07 0.23
C ILE A 20 13.11 3.27 0.44
N GLY A 21 12.27 2.58 -0.33
CA GLY A 21 10.82 2.61 -0.18
C GLY A 21 10.35 2.15 1.20
N MET A 22 10.85 1.01 1.69
CA MET A 22 10.55 0.48 3.02
C MET A 22 10.98 1.42 4.14
N LEU A 23 12.20 1.96 4.05
CA LEU A 23 12.72 2.94 5.00
C LEU A 23 11.82 4.17 5.07
N SER A 24 11.50 4.74 3.90
CA SER A 24 10.64 5.92 3.79
C SER A 24 9.25 5.64 4.37
N TRP A 25 8.69 4.46 4.12
CA TRP A 25 7.40 4.04 4.64
C TRP A 25 7.38 3.91 6.16
N GLU A 26 8.37 3.24 6.76
CA GLU A 26 8.42 3.07 8.22
C GLU A 26 8.68 4.40 8.93
N ILE A 27 9.50 5.28 8.38
CA ILE A 27 9.69 6.65 8.91
C ILE A 27 8.37 7.42 8.87
N TRP A 28 7.69 7.42 7.73
CA TRP A 28 6.39 8.10 7.57
C TRP A 28 5.35 7.54 8.55
N LYS A 29 5.28 6.22 8.70
CA LYS A 29 4.35 5.54 9.61
C LYS A 29 4.65 5.87 11.07
N THR A 30 5.90 5.76 11.51
CA THR A 30 6.31 6.12 12.88
C THR A 30 5.95 7.59 13.18
N ARG A 31 6.27 8.51 12.26
CA ARG A 31 5.91 9.93 12.41
C ARG A 31 4.41 10.12 12.58
N ASN A 32 3.60 9.45 11.75
CA ASN A 32 2.15 9.56 11.82
C ASN A 32 1.58 8.93 13.10
N GLN A 33 2.14 7.81 13.58
CA GLN A 33 1.75 7.25 14.88
C GLN A 33 2.03 8.22 16.02
N THR A 34 3.16 8.92 16.00
CA THR A 34 3.47 9.93 17.01
C THR A 34 2.49 11.10 16.95
N ILE A 35 2.21 11.64 15.76
CA ILE A 35 1.31 12.80 15.60
C ILE A 35 -0.14 12.45 15.96
N PHE A 36 -0.66 11.33 15.45
CA PHE A 36 -2.09 11.02 15.52
C PHE A 36 -2.47 10.10 16.67
N GLN A 37 -1.53 9.35 17.25
CA GLN A 37 -1.77 8.42 18.37
C GLN A 37 -1.03 8.82 19.64
N ASN A 38 -0.36 9.97 19.64
CA ASN A 38 0.43 10.50 20.76
C ASN A 38 1.42 9.46 21.35
N THR A 39 2.05 8.69 20.46
CA THR A 39 3.00 7.65 20.83
C THR A 39 4.43 8.19 20.82
N ASN A 40 5.25 7.78 21.80
CA ASN A 40 6.66 8.12 21.82
C ASN A 40 7.42 7.34 20.75
N SER A 41 7.96 8.04 19.75
CA SER A 41 8.82 7.44 18.74
C SER A 41 10.23 7.23 19.28
N ASN A 42 10.77 6.03 19.13
CA ASN A 42 12.19 5.76 19.34
C ASN A 42 12.83 5.38 17.98
N PRO A 43 13.87 6.10 17.52
CA PRO A 43 14.55 5.76 16.28
C PRO A 43 15.06 4.31 16.24
N ASN A 44 15.52 3.77 17.37
CA ASN A 44 16.00 2.38 17.46
C ASN A 44 14.88 1.38 17.23
N THR A 45 13.67 1.62 17.75
CA THR A 45 12.54 0.72 17.49
C THR A 45 12.11 0.76 16.04
N THR A 46 12.21 1.93 15.39
CA THR A 46 11.98 2.07 13.94
C THR A 46 13.01 1.29 13.14
N ILE A 47 14.30 1.39 13.47
CA ILE A 47 15.37 0.62 12.83
C ILE A 47 15.15 -0.90 12.99
N ILE A 48 14.75 -1.36 14.17
CA ILE A 48 14.44 -2.78 14.40
C ILE A 48 13.27 -3.23 13.52
N ARG A 49 12.18 -2.45 13.46
CA ARG A 49 11.02 -2.75 12.59
C ARG A 49 11.41 -2.85 11.12
N ILE A 50 12.25 -1.95 10.64
CA ILE A 50 12.78 -1.98 9.27
C ILE A 50 13.53 -3.28 9.00
N LYS A 51 14.41 -3.70 9.91
CA LYS A 51 15.17 -4.96 9.75
C LYS A 51 14.28 -6.20 9.72
N ILE A 52 13.24 -6.21 10.56
CA ILE A 52 12.23 -7.29 10.56
C ILE A 52 11.48 -7.31 9.23
N LEU A 53 10.98 -6.15 8.78
CA LEU A 53 10.27 -6.02 7.51
C LEU A 53 11.15 -6.45 6.32
N GLU A 54 12.43 -6.09 6.33
CA GLU A 54 13.39 -6.52 5.31
C GLU A 54 13.54 -8.06 5.26
N SER A 55 13.56 -8.72 6.41
CA SER A 55 13.58 -10.19 6.50
C SER A 55 12.29 -10.79 5.93
N GLU A 56 11.13 -10.29 6.37
CA GLU A 56 9.83 -10.77 5.93
C GLU A 56 9.64 -10.64 4.41
N ILE A 57 10.06 -9.51 3.83
CA ILE A 57 9.99 -9.31 2.38
C ILE A 57 10.92 -10.28 1.66
N ARG A 58 12.14 -10.50 2.18
CA ARG A 58 13.09 -11.46 1.58
C ARG A 58 12.51 -12.87 1.56
N GLU A 59 11.92 -13.31 2.68
CA GLU A 59 11.25 -14.61 2.79
C GLU A 59 10.05 -14.71 1.84
N ALA A 60 9.22 -13.67 1.77
CA ALA A 60 8.07 -13.62 0.86
C ALA A 60 8.50 -13.70 -0.62
N MET A 61 9.61 -13.02 -0.97
CA MET A 61 10.18 -13.06 -2.32
C MET A 61 10.74 -14.44 -2.67
N GLN A 62 11.45 -15.09 -1.75
CA GLN A 62 11.91 -16.47 -1.93
C GLN A 62 10.73 -17.43 -2.14
N LYS A 63 9.70 -17.33 -1.30
CA LYS A 63 8.49 -18.14 -1.41
C LYS A 63 7.75 -17.89 -2.73
N LYS A 64 7.68 -16.63 -3.18
CA LYS A 64 7.10 -16.26 -4.48
C LYS A 64 7.88 -16.88 -5.64
N GLU A 65 9.21 -16.90 -5.57
CA GLU A 65 10.03 -17.54 -6.60
C GLU A 65 9.82 -19.06 -6.63
N GLN A 66 9.78 -19.71 -5.47
CA GLN A 66 9.42 -21.14 -5.37
C GLN A 66 8.04 -21.43 -5.98
N LEU A 67 7.05 -20.59 -5.67
CA LEU A 67 5.71 -20.70 -6.25
C LEU A 67 5.70 -20.45 -7.77
N ARG A 68 6.50 -19.51 -8.29
CA ARG A 68 6.65 -19.29 -9.74
C ARG A 68 7.25 -20.49 -10.45
N GLN A 69 8.25 -21.13 -9.86
CA GLN A 69 8.84 -22.36 -10.41
C GLN A 69 7.80 -23.50 -10.50
N ILE A 70 6.92 -23.60 -9.49
CA ILE A 70 5.79 -24.56 -9.49
C ILE A 70 4.74 -24.16 -10.53
N GLN A 71 4.41 -22.88 -10.63
CA GLN A 71 3.33 -22.34 -11.46
C GLN A 71 3.70 -22.22 -12.94
N ASN A 72 4.97 -22.10 -13.30
CA ASN A 72 5.43 -22.16 -14.69
C ASN A 72 5.14 -23.52 -15.35
N ARG A 73 4.77 -24.56 -14.58
CA ARG A 73 4.25 -25.84 -15.08
C ARG A 73 2.74 -25.83 -15.36
N SER A 74 2.00 -24.79 -14.96
CA SER A 74 0.54 -24.71 -15.02
C SER A 74 0.08 -23.29 -15.38
N MET A 75 -0.17 -23.10 -16.68
CA MET A 75 -0.92 -22.02 -17.34
C MET A 75 -0.64 -20.54 -17.02
N SER A 76 -0.53 -19.76 -18.09
CA SER A 76 -0.50 -18.30 -18.13
C SER A 76 -1.71 -17.68 -17.41
N ARG A 77 -1.50 -17.14 -16.20
CA ARG A 77 -2.46 -16.24 -15.56
C ARG A 77 -2.34 -14.87 -16.22
N ARG A 78 -3.39 -14.43 -16.93
CA ARG A 78 -3.50 -13.04 -17.40
C ARG A 78 -3.49 -12.10 -16.20
N SER A 79 -2.45 -11.28 -16.07
CA SER A 79 -2.40 -10.22 -15.06
C SER A 79 -3.40 -9.13 -15.44
N ILE A 80 -4.34 -8.83 -14.55
CA ILE A 80 -5.21 -7.66 -14.67
C ILE A 80 -4.38 -6.45 -14.25
N THR A 81 -3.86 -5.71 -15.22
CA THR A 81 -3.15 -4.46 -14.98
C THR A 81 -4.16 -3.31 -14.90
N TRP A 82 -4.07 -2.50 -13.85
CA TRP A 82 -4.90 -1.30 -13.71
C TRP A 82 -4.72 -0.38 -14.92
N ARG A 83 -5.84 0.14 -15.45
CA ARG A 83 -5.86 1.15 -16.51
C ARG A 83 -6.55 2.40 -16.00
N PRO A 84 -6.09 3.60 -16.39
CA PRO A 84 -6.81 4.83 -16.10
C PRO A 84 -8.21 4.79 -16.71
N PRO A 85 -9.19 5.49 -16.10
CA PRO A 85 -10.53 5.59 -16.66
C PRO A 85 -10.49 6.35 -18.01
N PRO A 86 -11.51 6.17 -18.88
CA PRO A 86 -11.69 6.97 -20.09
C PRO A 86 -11.71 8.48 -19.82
N GLY A 87 -11.51 9.30 -20.87
CA GLY A 87 -11.35 10.75 -20.72
C GLY A 87 -12.50 11.47 -20.02
N ASP A 88 -13.72 10.99 -20.24
CA ASP A 88 -14.93 11.62 -19.72
C ASP A 88 -15.35 11.06 -18.35
N TRP A 89 -14.47 10.28 -17.71
CA TRP A 89 -14.75 9.58 -16.46
C TRP A 89 -13.86 10.10 -15.33
N LEU A 90 -14.48 10.22 -14.16
CA LEU A 90 -13.77 10.49 -12.92
C LEU A 90 -13.54 9.20 -12.14
N LYS A 91 -12.42 9.14 -11.42
CA LYS A 91 -12.13 8.06 -10.49
C LYS A 91 -12.30 8.55 -9.05
N ALA A 92 -13.26 7.97 -8.35
CA ALA A 92 -13.38 8.08 -6.90
C ALA A 92 -12.58 6.94 -6.24
N ASN A 93 -11.56 7.27 -5.45
CA ASN A 93 -10.98 6.32 -4.50
C ASN A 93 -11.59 6.60 -3.14
N VAL A 94 -12.30 5.61 -2.59
CA VAL A 94 -12.90 5.68 -1.27
C VAL A 94 -12.12 4.77 -0.33
N ASP A 95 -11.83 5.24 0.87
CA ASP A 95 -11.22 4.45 1.94
C ASP A 95 -11.90 4.72 3.28
N VAL A 96 -11.78 3.77 4.20
CA VAL A 96 -12.36 3.88 5.53
C VAL A 96 -11.39 3.40 6.61
N ALA A 97 -11.16 4.26 7.60
CA ALA A 97 -10.51 3.90 8.85
C ALA A 97 -11.59 3.53 9.87
N TYR A 98 -11.47 2.38 10.53
CA TYR A 98 -12.44 1.91 11.53
C TYR A 98 -11.73 1.35 12.76
N ASN A 99 -12.18 1.77 13.94
CA ASN A 99 -11.73 1.25 15.23
C ASN A 99 -12.83 0.40 15.87
N ARG A 100 -12.59 -0.91 15.95
CA ARG A 100 -13.56 -1.87 16.51
C ARG A 100 -13.88 -1.62 17.98
N SER A 101 -12.92 -1.14 18.77
CA SER A 101 -13.09 -0.95 20.21
C SER A 101 -13.98 0.25 20.54
N THR A 102 -13.93 1.31 19.72
CA THR A 102 -14.71 2.54 19.95
C THR A 102 -15.94 2.64 19.04
N THR A 103 -16.07 1.76 18.05
CA THR A 103 -17.08 1.83 16.97
C THR A 103 -17.01 3.12 16.13
N GLU A 104 -15.91 3.86 16.25
CA GLU A 104 -15.68 5.09 15.49
C GLU A 104 -14.87 4.81 14.24
N GLY A 105 -15.09 5.62 13.21
CA GLY A 105 -14.32 5.59 11.99
C GLY A 105 -14.30 6.92 11.28
N ALA A 106 -13.61 6.95 10.16
CA ALA A 106 -13.62 8.06 9.23
C ALA A 106 -13.57 7.51 7.80
N THR A 107 -14.43 8.05 6.94
CA THR A 107 -14.43 7.77 5.51
C THR A 107 -13.69 8.90 4.81
N ALA A 108 -12.96 8.60 3.73
CA ALA A 108 -12.37 9.60 2.86
C ALA A 108 -12.59 9.23 1.40
N VAL A 109 -12.89 10.22 0.57
CA VAL A 109 -12.92 10.08 -0.89
C VAL A 109 -11.94 11.04 -1.53
N VAL A 110 -11.33 10.57 -2.63
CA VAL A 110 -10.45 11.36 -3.48
C VAL A 110 -10.91 11.20 -4.92
N ILE A 111 -11.33 12.30 -5.56
CA ILE A 111 -11.77 12.34 -6.95
C ILE A 111 -10.61 12.78 -7.85
N ARG A 112 -10.36 12.00 -8.91
CA ARG A 112 -9.29 12.28 -9.89
C ARG A 112 -9.79 12.19 -11.32
N ASP A 113 -9.18 12.95 -12.22
CA ASP A 113 -9.39 12.81 -13.66
C ASP A 113 -8.52 11.68 -14.27
N ASN A 114 -8.72 11.42 -15.57
CA ASN A 114 -7.97 10.45 -16.37
C ASN A 114 -6.45 10.70 -16.38
N SER A 115 -6.04 11.95 -16.15
CA SER A 115 -4.65 12.42 -16.12
C SER A 115 -4.05 12.30 -14.72
N ARG A 116 -4.77 11.66 -13.79
CA ARG A 116 -4.40 11.42 -12.38
C ARG A 116 -4.34 12.71 -11.56
N ARG A 117 -4.83 13.83 -12.07
CA ARG A 117 -4.89 15.08 -11.31
C ARG A 117 -5.96 14.96 -10.25
N LEU A 118 -5.61 15.40 -9.04
CA LEU A 118 -6.55 15.53 -7.94
C LEU A 118 -7.51 16.68 -8.23
N LEU A 119 -8.81 16.39 -8.30
CA LEU A 119 -9.84 17.43 -8.49
C LEU A 119 -10.37 17.90 -7.15
N THR A 120 -10.72 16.96 -6.28
CA THR A 120 -11.21 17.25 -4.93
C THR A 120 -11.05 16.03 -4.02
N GLY A 121 -11.24 16.22 -2.72
CA GLY A 121 -11.35 15.16 -1.75
C GLY A 121 -12.12 15.62 -0.53
N GLU A 122 -12.80 14.67 0.11
CA GLU A 122 -13.60 14.92 1.31
C GLU A 122 -13.31 13.84 2.34
N SER A 123 -13.42 14.19 3.62
CA SER A 123 -13.36 13.23 4.71
C SER A 123 -14.41 13.53 5.76
N MET A 124 -14.92 12.49 6.40
CA MET A 124 -16.00 12.63 7.37
C MET A 124 -15.91 11.53 8.43
N ARG A 125 -16.17 11.90 9.69
CA ARG A 125 -16.28 10.93 10.80
C ARG A 125 -17.58 10.14 10.71
N ILE A 126 -17.49 8.86 11.03
CA ILE A 126 -18.63 7.94 11.11
C ILE A 126 -18.62 7.19 12.43
N ARG A 127 -19.78 6.72 12.86
CA ARG A 127 -19.92 5.77 13.96
C ARG A 127 -20.74 4.59 13.43
N VAL A 128 -20.14 3.40 13.43
CA VAL A 128 -20.68 2.19 12.80
C VAL A 128 -20.29 0.97 13.63
N HIS A 129 -21.12 -0.06 13.63
CA HIS A 129 -20.93 -1.22 14.51
C HIS A 129 -20.07 -2.33 13.91
N SER A 130 -19.61 -2.19 12.66
CA SER A 130 -18.76 -3.18 12.00
C SER A 130 -17.90 -2.58 10.89
N ARG A 131 -16.81 -3.27 10.55
CA ARG A 131 -15.97 -2.90 9.40
C ARG A 131 -16.76 -2.89 8.08
N LEU A 132 -17.64 -3.88 7.88
CA LEU A 132 -18.45 -3.97 6.66
C LEU A 132 -19.45 -2.82 6.56
N ALA A 133 -20.07 -2.43 7.68
CA ALA A 133 -20.93 -1.26 7.73
C ALA A 133 -20.13 0.03 7.45
N ALA A 134 -18.87 0.11 7.89
CA ALA A 134 -17.98 1.22 7.59
C ALA A 134 -17.70 1.34 6.07
N GLU A 135 -17.41 0.21 5.41
CA GLU A 135 -17.19 0.18 3.95
C GLU A 135 -18.44 0.55 3.17
N ALA A 136 -19.60 0.01 3.56
CA ALA A 136 -20.88 0.34 2.94
C ALA A 136 -21.22 1.83 3.11
N GLU A 137 -20.98 2.38 4.30
CA GLU A 137 -21.23 3.80 4.57
C GLU A 137 -20.28 4.72 3.79
N ALA A 138 -19.03 4.30 3.59
CA ALA A 138 -18.08 5.03 2.75
C ALA A 138 -18.54 5.09 1.29
N MET A 139 -19.10 4.00 0.75
CA MET A 139 -19.66 3.99 -0.60
C MET A 139 -20.96 4.76 -0.74
N ARG A 140 -21.77 4.83 0.33
CA ARG A 140 -23.08 5.49 0.29
C ARG A 140 -22.98 7.02 0.32
N ARG A 141 -21.96 7.55 0.98
CA ARG A 141 -21.85 9.00 1.26
C ARG A 141 -21.02 9.79 0.25
N HIS A 142 -20.35 9.11 -0.68
CA HIS A 142 -19.48 9.69 -1.70
C HIS A 142 -19.84 9.17 -3.09
#